data_AF-A0A9W8IHV9-F1
#
_entry.id   AF-A0A9W8IHV9-F1
#
_cell.length_a   1.000
_cell.length_b   1.000
_cell.length_c   1.000
_cell.angle_alpha   90.00
_cell.angle_beta   90.00
_cell.angle_gamma   90.00
#
_symmetry.space_group_name_H-M   'P 1'
#
loop_
_entity.id
_entity.type
_entity.pdbx_description
1 polymer ?
#
loop_
_entity_poly.entity_id
_entity_poly.type
_entity_poly.pdbx_seq_one_letter_code
_entity_poly.pdbx_strand_id
1 'polypeptide(L)'
;MVNPIHLYRHILRAHRLLPREIRFVGDQYVKSEFRSHRTVSDKKFLEPFFTQWTSYLTLIREQTTPKDASSGLKTKGFGRHLDPKVLEKLDDDKAEQLLELHRATQGQDEPKASAAPPPKRK
;
A
#
# COMPACT_ATOMS: atom_id res chain seq x y z
N MET A 1 -23.31 8.81 -7.40
CA MET A 1 -21.93 9.01 -7.87
C MET A 1 -21.06 9.43 -6.70
N VAL A 2 -19.95 8.74 -6.45
CA VAL A 2 -18.99 9.13 -5.39
C VAL A 2 -18.26 10.39 -5.86
N ASN A 3 -18.29 11.45 -5.07
CA ASN A 3 -17.53 12.66 -5.40
C ASN A 3 -16.04 12.43 -5.04
N PRO A 4 -15.10 12.51 -6.00
CA PRO A 4 -13.67 12.24 -5.77
C PRO A 4 -13.06 13.10 -4.64
N ILE A 5 -13.51 14.34 -4.50
CA ILE A 5 -13.01 15.25 -3.45
C ILE A 5 -13.44 14.77 -2.07
N HIS A 6 -14.66 14.23 -1.93
CA HIS A 6 -15.14 13.70 -0.66
C HIS A 6 -14.37 12.43 -0.27
N LEU A 7 -14.15 11.53 -1.24
CA LEU A 7 -13.40 10.29 -1.00
C LEU A 7 -11.97 10.59 -0.55
N TYR A 8 -11.27 11.47 -1.27
CA TYR A 8 -9.93 11.93 -0.92
C TYR A 8 -9.87 12.50 0.51
N ARG A 9 -10.80 13.38 0.87
CA ARG A 9 -10.85 13.98 2.22
C ARG A 9 -11.15 12.95 3.30
N HIS A 10 -12.01 11.96 3.03
CA HIS A 10 -12.33 10.91 3.99
C HIS A 10 -11.13 10.00 4.25
N ILE A 11 -10.37 9.64 3.21
CA ILE A 11 -9.16 8.82 3.33
C ILE A 11 -8.13 9.54 4.20
N LEU A 12 -7.82 10.82 3.89
CA LEU A 12 -6.87 11.60 4.69
C LEU A 12 -7.30 11.80 6.14
N ARG A 13 -8.61 11.85 6.41
CA ARG A 13 -9.12 11.88 7.80
C ARG A 13 -8.90 10.55 8.50
N ALA A 14 -9.13 9.43 7.83
CA ALA A 14 -8.91 8.09 8.39
C ALA A 14 -7.42 7.85 8.69
N HIS A 15 -6.52 8.35 7.84
CA HIS A 15 -5.07 8.28 8.07
C HIS A 15 -4.62 8.99 9.36
N ARG A 16 -5.39 9.96 9.87
CA ARG A 16 -5.10 10.64 11.14
C ARG A 16 -5.19 9.74 12.38
N LEU A 17 -5.67 8.52 12.22
CA LEU A 17 -5.73 7.52 13.27
C LEU A 17 -4.59 6.49 13.16
N LEU A 18 -3.83 6.50 12.05
CA LEU A 18 -2.69 5.61 11.85
C LEU A 18 -1.42 6.13 12.57
N PRO A 19 -0.47 5.25 12.91
CA PRO A 19 0.88 5.63 13.35
C PRO A 19 1.57 6.56 12.36
N ARG A 20 2.52 7.36 12.85
CA ARG A 20 3.14 8.46 12.10
C ARG A 20 3.80 7.99 10.79
N GLU A 21 4.50 6.88 10.86
CA GLU A 21 5.32 6.32 9.78
C GLU A 21 4.40 5.83 8.65
N ILE A 22 3.38 5.04 9.01
CA ILE A 22 2.40 4.49 8.07
C ILE A 22 1.53 5.61 7.47
N ARG A 23 1.15 6.60 8.29
CA ARG A 23 0.43 7.79 7.81
C ARG A 23 1.24 8.55 6.77
N PHE A 24 2.53 8.78 7.03
CA PHE A 24 3.37 9.54 6.11
C PHE A 24 3.42 8.89 4.73
N VAL A 25 3.72 7.59 4.68
CA VAL A 25 3.76 6.82 3.42
C VAL A 25 2.39 6.81 2.74
N GLY A 26 1.33 6.53 3.49
CA GLY A 26 -0.03 6.50 2.96
C GLY A 26 -0.49 7.85 2.41
N ASP A 27 -0.23 8.96 3.09
CA ASP A 27 -0.61 10.31 2.66
C ASP A 27 0.10 10.70 1.35
N GLN A 28 1.37 10.34 1.19
CA GLN A 28 2.10 10.59 -0.06
C GLN A 28 1.50 9.79 -1.22
N TYR A 29 1.22 8.51 -0.99
CA TYR A 29 0.64 7.63 -2.00
C TYR A 29 -0.75 8.07 -2.45
N VAL A 30 -1.64 8.41 -1.50
CA VAL A 30 -2.99 8.91 -1.83
C VAL A 30 -2.92 10.19 -2.65
N LYS A 31 -2.00 11.11 -2.32
CA LYS A 31 -1.81 12.36 -3.06
C LYS A 31 -1.34 12.10 -4.49
N SER A 32 -0.37 11.21 -4.69
CA SER A 32 0.14 10.90 -6.03
C SER A 32 -0.95 10.25 -6.89
N GLU A 33 -1.66 9.27 -6.35
CA GLU A 33 -2.68 8.53 -7.11
C GLU A 33 -3.86 9.41 -7.52
N PHE A 34 -4.42 10.20 -6.59
CA PHE A 34 -5.52 11.12 -6.91
C PHE A 34 -5.08 12.25 -7.86
N ARG A 35 -3.81 12.67 -7.81
CA ARG A 35 -3.27 13.64 -8.76
C ARG A 35 -3.15 13.04 -10.17
N SER A 36 -2.64 11.82 -10.29
CA SER A 36 -2.53 11.11 -11.58
C SER A 36 -3.90 10.83 -12.20
N HIS A 37 -4.91 10.54 -11.37
CA HIS A 37 -6.28 10.26 -11.84
C HIS A 37 -7.13 11.51 -12.09
N ARG A 38 -6.60 12.72 -11.86
CA ARG A 38 -7.34 13.98 -12.06
C ARG A 38 -7.68 14.25 -13.54
N THR A 39 -6.84 13.79 -14.47
CA THR A 39 -6.98 14.04 -15.91
C THR A 39 -7.64 12.88 -16.66
N VAL A 40 -7.97 11.79 -15.96
CA VAL A 40 -8.63 10.63 -16.56
C VAL A 40 -10.13 10.93 -16.68
N SER A 41 -10.60 11.12 -17.90
CA SER A 41 -12.01 11.41 -18.20
C SER A 41 -12.82 10.15 -18.55
N ASP A 42 -12.14 9.04 -18.85
CA ASP A 42 -12.76 7.80 -19.25
C ASP A 42 -13.44 7.09 -18.06
N LYS A 43 -14.77 7.09 -18.09
CA LYS A 43 -15.61 6.51 -17.02
C LYS A 43 -15.28 5.05 -16.71
N LYS A 44 -14.84 4.28 -17.71
CA LYS A 44 -14.44 2.87 -17.57
C LYS A 44 -13.28 2.66 -16.61
N PHE A 45 -12.36 3.61 -16.50
CA PHE A 45 -11.22 3.53 -15.57
C PHE A 45 -11.55 4.17 -14.21
N LEU A 46 -12.46 5.17 -14.21
CA LEU A 46 -12.89 5.84 -12.98
C LEU A 46 -13.77 4.96 -12.08
N GLU A 47 -14.66 4.13 -12.63
CA GLU A 47 -15.54 3.26 -11.81
C GLU A 47 -14.76 2.24 -10.95
N PRO A 48 -13.80 1.47 -11.51
CA PRO A 48 -12.93 0.60 -10.72
C PRO A 48 -12.12 1.38 -9.68
N PHE A 49 -11.58 2.55 -10.06
CA PHE A 49 -10.86 3.43 -9.14
C PHE A 49 -11.70 3.77 -7.91
N PHE A 50 -12.91 4.31 -8.10
CA PHE A 50 -13.79 4.66 -6.97
C PHE A 50 -14.16 3.45 -6.12
N THR A 51 -14.38 2.29 -6.74
CA THR A 51 -14.71 1.04 -6.03
C THR A 51 -13.56 0.59 -5.13
N GLN A 52 -12.34 0.59 -5.66
CA GLN A 52 -11.14 0.22 -4.91
C GLN A 52 -10.85 1.20 -3.77
N TRP A 53 -10.91 2.51 -4.03
CA TRP A 53 -10.63 3.52 -3.02
C TRP A 53 -11.71 3.62 -1.93
N THR A 54 -12.97 3.30 -2.26
CA THR A 54 -14.04 3.15 -1.27
C THR A 54 -13.80 1.92 -0.39
N SER A 55 -13.41 0.78 -0.99
CA SER A 55 -13.03 -0.43 -0.24
C SER A 55 -11.83 -0.18 0.67
N TYR A 56 -10.82 0.56 0.19
CA TYR A 56 -9.67 0.97 0.98
C TYR A 56 -10.06 1.84 2.18
N LEU A 57 -10.94 2.84 1.97
CA LEU A 57 -11.44 3.67 3.07
C LEU A 57 -12.15 2.83 4.14
N THR A 58 -12.99 1.87 3.73
CA THR A 58 -13.66 0.95 4.67
C THR A 58 -12.64 0.14 5.47
N LEU A 59 -11.62 -0.41 4.82
CA LEU A 59 -10.53 -1.14 5.48
C LEU A 59 -9.81 -0.29 6.54
N ILE A 60 -9.34 0.91 6.17
CA ILE A 60 -8.61 1.76 7.13
C ILE A 60 -9.51 2.12 8.30
N ARG A 61 -10.80 2.38 8.06
CA ARG A 61 -11.76 2.64 9.14
C ARG A 61 -11.90 1.44 10.06
N GLU A 62 -12.07 0.24 9.54
CA GLU A 62 -12.15 -0.99 10.36
C GLU A 62 -10.89 -1.22 11.21
N GLN A 63 -9.71 -0.88 10.68
CA GLN A 63 -8.43 -1.02 11.39
C GLN A 63 -8.17 0.08 12.42
N THR A 64 -8.77 1.25 12.22
CA THR A 64 -8.57 2.44 13.08
C THR A 64 -9.71 2.65 14.08
N THR A 65 -10.87 2.02 13.87
CA THR A 65 -11.94 2.00 14.87
C THR A 65 -11.46 1.20 16.07
N PRO A 66 -11.43 1.79 17.29
CA PRO A 66 -11.21 1.03 18.49
C PRO A 66 -12.39 0.07 18.67
N LYS A 67 -12.22 -1.19 18.24
CA LYS A 67 -13.10 -2.26 18.68
C LYS A 67 -12.82 -2.47 20.16
N ASP A 68 -13.89 -2.57 20.95
CA ASP A 68 -13.86 -2.71 22.40
C ASP A 68 -12.71 -3.61 22.86
N ALA A 69 -12.12 -3.24 24.00
CA ALA A 69 -10.97 -3.87 24.64
C ALA A 69 -11.11 -5.38 24.97
N SER A 70 -12.17 -6.03 24.49
CA SER A 70 -12.46 -7.47 24.57
C SER A 70 -11.99 -8.26 23.35
N SER A 71 -11.70 -7.63 22.20
CA SER A 71 -11.02 -8.31 21.09
C SER A 71 -9.53 -8.08 21.27
N GLY A 72 -8.77 -9.13 21.61
CA GLY A 72 -7.33 -9.13 21.90
C GLY A 72 -6.44 -8.71 20.72
N LEU A 73 -6.64 -7.49 20.23
CA LEU A 73 -5.95 -6.86 19.11
C LEU A 73 -4.77 -6.02 19.60
N LYS A 74 -4.06 -6.49 20.64
CA LYS A 74 -2.79 -5.87 21.02
C LYS A 74 -1.66 -6.23 20.03
N THR A 75 -1.93 -7.06 19.01
CA THR A 75 -0.89 -7.64 18.14
C THR A 75 -1.25 -7.83 16.65
N LYS A 76 -2.46 -7.54 16.15
CA LYS A 76 -2.68 -7.52 14.69
C LYS A 76 -2.30 -6.15 14.15
N GLY A 77 -1.09 -6.04 13.64
CA GLY A 77 -0.58 -4.85 12.98
C GLY A 77 -1.48 -4.35 11.85
N PHE A 78 -1.23 -3.11 11.41
CA PHE A 78 -1.92 -2.52 10.26
C PHE A 78 -1.61 -3.30 8.99
N GLY A 79 -2.63 -3.52 8.15
CA GLY A 79 -2.52 -4.26 6.89
C GLY A 79 -3.32 -5.56 6.86
N ARG A 80 -3.27 -6.25 5.72
CA ARG A 80 -3.83 -7.59 5.51
C ARG A 80 -2.77 -8.46 4.86
N HIS A 81 -2.87 -9.78 5.05
CA HIS A 81 -2.07 -10.70 4.26
C HIS A 81 -2.40 -10.56 2.77
N LEU A 82 -1.37 -10.66 1.93
CA LEU A 82 -1.53 -10.63 0.49
C LEU A 82 -2.32 -11.87 0.04
N ASP A 83 -3.34 -11.68 -0.79
CA ASP A 83 -4.12 -12.78 -1.35
C ASP A 83 -3.24 -13.58 -2.31
N PRO A 84 -3.16 -14.92 -2.19
CA PRO A 84 -2.41 -15.77 -3.12
C PRO A 84 -2.72 -15.50 -4.59
N LYS A 85 -3.97 -15.15 -4.94
CA LYS A 85 -4.37 -14.84 -6.32
C LYS A 85 -3.79 -13.54 -6.85
N VAL A 86 -3.41 -12.62 -5.97
CA VAL A 86 -2.72 -11.38 -6.34
C VAL A 86 -1.23 -11.66 -6.54
N LEU A 87 -0.66 -12.58 -5.75
CA LEU A 87 0.72 -13.00 -5.88
C LEU A 87 0.99 -13.69 -7.22
N GLU A 88 0.06 -14.52 -7.71
CA GLU A 88 0.16 -15.15 -9.04
C GLU A 88 0.14 -14.17 -10.21
N LYS A 89 -0.37 -12.94 -10.00
CA LYS A 89 -0.43 -11.89 -11.01
C LYS A 89 0.75 -10.92 -10.92
N LEU A 90 1.61 -11.08 -9.92
CA LEU A 90 2.80 -10.26 -9.81
C LEU A 90 3.79 -10.68 -10.89
N ASP A 91 4.40 -9.65 -11.45
CA ASP A 91 5.55 -9.75 -12.34
C ASP A 91 6.78 -10.20 -11.55
N ASP A 92 7.68 -10.94 -12.18
CA ASP A 92 8.80 -11.59 -11.50
C ASP A 92 9.70 -10.56 -10.78
N ASP A 93 10.00 -9.44 -11.44
CA ASP A 93 10.76 -8.31 -10.86
C ASP A 93 10.11 -7.75 -9.58
N LYS A 94 8.78 -7.67 -9.56
CA LYS A 94 8.02 -7.14 -8.42
C LYS A 94 7.96 -8.15 -7.28
N ALA A 95 7.90 -9.44 -7.61
CA ALA A 95 7.94 -10.51 -6.62
C ALA A 95 9.33 -10.59 -5.95
N GLU A 96 10.41 -10.42 -6.72
CA GLU A 96 11.77 -10.36 -6.21
C GLU A 96 11.96 -9.17 -5.24
N GLN A 97 11.49 -7.98 -5.62
CA GLN A 97 11.57 -6.81 -4.76
C GLN A 97 10.81 -6.99 -3.44
N LEU A 98 9.65 -7.63 -3.46
CA LEU A 98 8.90 -7.95 -2.24
C LEU A 98 9.64 -8.97 -1.37
N LEU A 99 10.29 -9.97 -1.97
CA LEU A 99 11.08 -10.96 -1.26
C LEU A 99 12.30 -10.32 -0.58
N GLU A 100 12.99 -9.43 -1.29
CA GLU A 100 14.12 -8.66 -0.75
C GLU A 100 13.68 -7.82 0.45
N LEU A 101 12.56 -7.10 0.32
CA LEU A 101 12.00 -6.31 1.43
C LEU A 101 11.63 -7.21 2.62
N HIS A 102 11.04 -8.38 2.37
CA HIS A 102 10.69 -9.33 3.43
C HIS A 102 11.93 -9.80 4.20
N ARG A 103 13.00 -10.20 3.49
CA ARG A 103 14.27 -10.64 4.10
C ARG A 103 14.91 -9.54 4.94
N ALA A 104 14.95 -8.30 4.44
CA ALA A 104 15.47 -7.14 5.16
C ALA A 104 14.70 -6.92 6.49
N THR A 105 13.37 -7.09 6.50
CA THR A 105 12.58 -6.95 7.74
C THR A 105 12.76 -8.10 8.74
N GLN A 106 13.18 -9.29 8.27
CA GLN A 106 13.47 -10.45 9.12
C GLN A 106 14.92 -10.45 9.66
N GLY A 107 15.73 -9.43 9.32
CA GLY A 107 17.13 -9.36 9.72
C GLY A 107 18.02 -10.40 9.03
N GLN A 108 17.56 -10.95 7.89
CA GLN A 108 18.34 -11.85 7.05
C GLN A 108 19.15 -11.05 6.01
N ASP A 109 20.04 -10.18 6.48
CA ASP A 109 21.03 -9.54 5.61
C ASP A 109 22.27 -10.43 5.53
N GLU A 110 22.37 -11.21 4.45
CA GLU A 110 23.66 -11.51 3.85
C GLU A 110 24.12 -10.25 3.08
N PRO A 111 25.37 -9.80 3.23
CA PRO A 111 25.84 -8.57 2.62
C PRO A 111 25.96 -8.77 1.10
N LYS A 112 25.11 -8.10 0.31
CA LYS A 112 25.32 -8.02 -1.14
C LYS A 112 26.55 -7.15 -1.40
N ALA A 113 27.67 -7.83 -1.55
CA ALA A 113 28.93 -7.28 -2.02
C ALA A 113 28.71 -6.39 -3.25
N SER A 114 29.33 -5.21 -3.19
CA SER A 114 29.74 -4.33 -4.28
C SER A 114 29.40 -4.81 -5.69
N ALA A 115 28.67 -3.97 -6.40
CA ALA A 115 28.79 -3.85 -7.84
C ALA A 115 30.27 -3.93 -8.24
N ALA A 116 30.66 -4.97 -8.98
CA ALA A 116 31.94 -5.05 -9.67
C ALA A 116 31.69 -4.80 -11.16
N PRO A 117 32.46 -3.91 -11.82
CA PRO A 117 32.26 -3.57 -13.22
C PRO A 117 32.61 -4.75 -14.15
N PRO A 118 32.00 -4.84 -15.35
CA PRO A 118 32.21 -5.98 -16.23
C PRO A 118 33.68 -6.09 -16.68
N PRO A 119 34.26 -7.31 -16.73
CA PRO A 119 35.64 -7.49 -17.16
C PRO A 119 35.79 -7.21 -18.65
N LYS A 120 36.78 -6.38 -19.01
CA LYS A 120 37.18 -6.12 -20.40
C LYS A 120 37.64 -7.45 -21.03
N ARG A 121 36.96 -7.88 -22.10
CA ARG A 121 37.43 -8.97 -22.96
C ARG A 121 38.69 -8.51 -23.71
N LYS A 122 39.78 -9.26 -23.56
CA LYS A 122 40.91 -9.26 -24.50
C LYS A 122 40.52 -10.03 -25.76
#